data_AF-A0A090WZJ9-F1
#
_entry.id   AF-A0A090WZJ9-F1
#
_cell.length_a   1.000
_cell.length_b   1.000
_cell.length_c   1.000
_cell.angle_alpha   90.00
_cell.angle_beta   90.00
_cell.angle_gamma   90.00
#
_symmetry.space_group_name_H-M   'P 1'
#
loop_
_entity.id
_entity.type
_entity.pdbx_description
1 polymer ?
#
loop_
_entity_poly.entity_id
_entity_poly.type
_entity_poly.pdbx_seq_one_letter_code
_entity_poly.pdbx_strand_id
1 'polypeptide(L)'
;MKYSIIISEKELLKDSDKITWIGISKKLDQKKTDATESLKNVIKLIKLQFPELPNKMVWGNYLIFEEYEKIVVIDIDYENIDSIKNEILNIVLNEDLAVLIGKENKIYRDISEIKN
;
A
#
# COMPACT_ATOMS: atom_id res chain seq x y z
N MET A 1 7.20 14.22 2.14
CA MET A 1 5.79 14.24 2.59
C MET A 1 5.37 12.80 2.81
N LYS A 2 4.94 12.41 4.01
CA LYS A 2 4.54 11.03 4.31
C LYS A 2 3.25 10.64 3.58
N TYR A 3 3.25 9.51 2.89
CA TYR A 3 2.08 8.84 2.30
C TYR A 3 1.93 7.43 2.88
N SER A 4 0.69 7.00 3.06
CA SER A 4 0.36 5.63 3.43
C SER A 4 -0.53 5.01 2.36
N ILE A 5 -0.10 3.88 1.82
CA ILE A 5 -0.82 3.07 0.84
C ILE A 5 -1.19 1.76 1.53
N ILE A 6 -2.43 1.32 1.37
CA ILE A 6 -2.91 0.05 1.91
C ILE A 6 -3.25 -0.86 0.76
N ILE A 7 -2.79 -2.11 0.84
CA ILE A 7 -3.02 -3.15 -0.15
C ILE A 7 -3.74 -4.31 0.52
N SER A 8 -4.76 -4.85 -0.14
CA SER A 8 -5.53 -6.00 0.35
C SER A 8 -6.22 -6.71 -0.81
N GLU A 9 -6.80 -7.88 -0.52
CA GLU A 9 -7.72 -8.55 -1.43
C GLU A 9 -8.95 -7.67 -1.73
N LYS A 10 -9.51 -7.78 -2.93
CA LYS A 10 -10.56 -6.88 -3.43
C LYS A 10 -11.83 -6.87 -2.58
N GLU A 11 -12.21 -8.01 -2.03
CA GLU A 11 -13.40 -8.18 -1.20
C GLU A 11 -13.29 -7.54 0.19
N LEU A 12 -12.05 -7.25 0.64
CA LEU A 12 -11.77 -6.69 1.96
C LEU A 12 -11.86 -5.17 1.99
N LEU A 13 -11.63 -4.49 0.85
CA LEU A 13 -11.73 -3.03 0.75
C LEU A 13 -13.09 -2.63 0.16
N LYS A 14 -14.08 -2.32 1.00
CA LYS A 14 -15.40 -1.82 0.57
C LYS A 14 -15.48 -0.29 0.70
N ASP A 15 -16.40 0.32 -0.06
CA ASP A 15 -16.56 1.78 -0.05
C ASP A 15 -17.08 2.33 1.28
N SER A 16 -17.83 1.52 2.04
CA SER A 16 -18.21 1.80 3.44
C SER A 16 -17.01 1.91 4.37
N ASP A 17 -15.86 1.37 3.97
CA ASP A 17 -14.69 1.25 4.82
C ASP A 17 -13.75 2.47 4.67
N LYS A 18 -13.93 3.33 3.65
CA LYS A 18 -13.12 4.53 3.41
C LYS A 18 -12.99 5.45 4.64
N ILE A 19 -14.07 5.63 5.40
CA ILE A 19 -14.09 6.46 6.63
C ILE A 19 -13.58 5.68 7.85
N THR A 20 -13.84 4.37 7.90
CA THR A 20 -13.42 3.46 8.97
C THR A 20 -11.90 3.20 8.95
N TRP A 21 -11.27 3.29 7.77
CA TRP A 21 -9.83 3.07 7.56
C TRP A 21 -8.94 4.26 7.90
N ILE A 22 -9.46 5.50 7.92
CA ILE A 22 -8.80 6.64 8.58
C ILE A 22 -8.54 6.30 10.06
N GLY A 23 -9.43 5.50 10.66
CA GLY A 23 -9.28 4.91 11.98
C GLY A 23 -8.31 3.73 12.07
N ILE A 24 -7.83 3.15 10.96
CA ILE A 24 -6.85 2.04 11.02
C ILE A 24 -5.42 2.53 11.22
N SER A 25 -5.15 3.82 10.98
CA SER A 25 -4.02 4.52 11.61
C SER A 25 -4.05 4.43 13.16
N LYS A 26 -5.23 4.18 13.77
CA LYS A 26 -5.42 3.94 15.21
C LYS A 26 -5.69 2.46 15.57
N LYS A 27 -5.89 1.54 14.61
CA LYS A 27 -6.22 0.11 14.83
C LYS A 27 -5.08 -0.85 14.42
N LEU A 28 -3.82 -0.43 14.46
CA LEU A 28 -2.66 -1.35 14.49
C LEU A 28 -2.54 -2.07 15.86
N ASP A 29 -3.68 -2.43 16.48
CA ASP A 29 -3.77 -3.32 17.64
C ASP A 29 -3.77 -4.81 17.22
N GLN A 30 -3.78 -5.09 15.92
CA GLN A 30 -3.54 -6.42 15.41
C GLN A 30 -2.05 -6.77 15.57
N LYS A 31 -1.77 -7.97 16.08
CA LYS A 31 -0.41 -8.50 16.06
C LYS A 31 0.06 -8.57 14.62
N LYS A 32 1.27 -8.06 14.37
CA LYS A 32 1.96 -8.25 13.09
C LYS A 32 2.05 -9.75 12.82
N THR A 33 1.50 -10.17 11.69
CA THR A 33 1.53 -11.55 11.21
C THR A 33 1.96 -11.53 9.75
N ASP A 34 2.55 -12.64 9.30
CA ASP A 34 2.89 -12.83 7.91
C ASP A 34 1.68 -12.60 7.00
N ALA A 35 1.85 -11.79 5.96
CA ALA A 35 0.82 -11.56 4.96
C ALA A 35 0.57 -12.81 4.10
N THR A 36 -0.56 -12.85 3.39
CA THR A 36 -0.85 -13.87 2.37
C THR A 36 0.23 -13.91 1.28
N GLU A 37 0.32 -15.04 0.57
CA GLU A 37 1.29 -15.21 -0.53
C GLU A 37 1.10 -14.18 -1.66
N SER A 38 -0.14 -13.80 -1.98
CA SER A 38 -0.47 -12.73 -2.93
C SER A 38 0.15 -11.39 -2.51
N LEU A 39 -0.02 -11.02 -1.24
CA LEU A 39 0.53 -9.79 -0.67
C LEU A 39 2.06 -9.82 -0.58
N LYS A 40 2.64 -10.97 -0.21
CA LYS A 40 4.09 -11.18 -0.22
C LYS A 40 4.68 -11.06 -1.63
N ASN A 41 3.98 -11.57 -2.65
CA ASN A 41 4.39 -11.42 -4.05
C ASN A 41 4.44 -9.94 -4.44
N VAL A 42 3.41 -9.16 -4.09
CA VAL A 42 3.39 -7.72 -4.34
C VAL A 42 4.51 -6.98 -3.61
N ILE A 43 4.77 -7.27 -2.33
CA ILE A 43 5.91 -6.68 -1.60
C ILE A 43 7.22 -6.96 -2.34
N LYS A 44 7.41 -8.20 -2.83
CA LYS A 44 8.60 -8.58 -3.59
C LYS A 44 8.72 -7.79 -4.90
N LEU A 45 7.63 -7.67 -5.66
CA LEU A 45 7.61 -6.91 -6.92
C LEU A 45 7.93 -5.43 -6.69
N ILE A 46 7.34 -4.81 -5.66
CA ILE A 46 7.63 -3.41 -5.31
C ILE A 46 9.10 -3.23 -4.91
N LYS A 47 9.66 -4.14 -4.09
CA LYS A 47 11.09 -4.08 -3.72
C LYS A 47 12.04 -4.26 -4.91
N LEU A 48 11.63 -5.06 -5.91
CA LEU A 48 12.39 -5.22 -7.16
C LEU A 48 12.31 -3.98 -8.04
N GLN A 49 11.18 -3.28 -8.04
CA GLN A 49 10.99 -2.04 -8.78
C GLN A 49 11.76 -0.86 -8.19
N PHE A 50 11.92 -0.84 -6.86
CA PHE A 50 12.59 0.25 -6.11
C PHE A 50 13.73 -0.26 -5.23
N PRO A 51 14.78 -0.88 -5.80
CA PRO A 51 15.89 -1.46 -5.02
C PRO A 51 16.69 -0.41 -4.23
N GLU A 52 16.64 0.85 -4.64
CA GLU A 52 17.32 1.98 -4.01
C GLU A 52 16.60 2.50 -2.77
N LEU A 53 15.30 2.22 -2.62
CA LEU A 53 14.51 2.72 -1.49
C LEU A 53 14.73 1.83 -0.27
N PRO A 54 15.20 2.38 0.86
CA PRO A 54 15.43 1.58 2.05
C PRO A 54 14.09 1.11 2.63
N ASN A 55 14.05 -0.15 3.04
CA ASN A 55 12.89 -0.77 3.69
C ASN A 55 12.78 -0.46 5.19
N LYS A 56 13.58 0.49 5.67
CA LYS A 56 13.65 1.01 7.04
C LYS A 56 13.87 2.52 6.95
N MET A 57 13.50 3.23 8.00
CA MET A 57 13.67 4.68 8.06
C MET A 57 15.17 5.05 8.04
N VAL A 58 15.62 5.72 6.98
CA VAL A 58 16.98 6.26 6.86
C VAL A 58 16.87 7.71 6.41
N TRP A 59 17.27 8.65 7.28
CA TRP A 59 17.35 10.09 6.97
C TRP A 59 16.13 10.69 6.25
N GLY A 60 14.92 10.21 6.57
CA GLY A 60 13.67 10.71 6.01
C GLY A 60 13.25 10.14 4.65
N ASN A 61 14.06 9.26 4.05
CA ASN A 61 13.73 8.56 2.81
C ASN A 61 13.46 7.09 3.10
N TYR A 62 12.27 6.57 2.81
CA TYR A 62 11.95 5.17 3.07
C TYR A 62 10.72 4.65 2.32
N LEU A 63 10.67 3.32 2.21
CA LEU A 63 9.55 2.51 1.74
C LEU A 63 9.34 1.34 2.72
N ILE A 64 8.58 1.57 3.78
CA ILE A 64 8.40 0.60 4.88
C ILE A 64 7.12 -0.19 4.64
N PHE A 65 7.20 -1.51 4.82
CA PHE A 65 6.07 -2.42 4.72
C PHE A 65 5.72 -2.92 6.13
N GLU A 66 4.44 -2.84 6.48
CA GLU A 66 3.88 -3.49 7.66
C GLU A 66 2.89 -4.56 7.21
N GLU A 67 3.22 -5.81 7.53
CA GLU A 67 2.44 -6.97 7.16
C GLU A 67 1.43 -7.34 8.26
N TYR A 68 0.22 -7.61 7.78
CA TYR A 68 -0.89 -8.23 8.50
C TYR A 68 -1.44 -9.33 7.60
N GLU A 69 -2.01 -10.38 8.20
CA GLU A 69 -2.43 -11.59 7.47
C GLU A 69 -3.08 -11.32 6.10
N LYS A 70 -4.00 -10.35 6.03
CA LYS A 70 -4.75 -10.05 4.79
C LYS A 70 -4.51 -8.65 4.23
N ILE A 71 -3.56 -7.91 4.80
CA ILE A 71 -3.39 -6.48 4.53
C ILE A 71 -1.92 -6.10 4.63
N VAL A 72 -1.46 -5.27 3.71
CA VAL A 72 -0.13 -4.66 3.79
C VAL A 72 -0.29 -3.15 3.82
N VAL A 73 0.37 -2.52 4.79
CA VAL A 73 0.50 -1.06 4.84
C VAL A 73 1.89 -0.70 4.33
N ILE A 74 1.94 0.23 3.38
CA ILE A 74 3.16 0.81 2.85
C ILE A 74 3.24 2.27 3.29
N ASP A 75 4.22 2.58 4.11
CA ASP A 75 4.57 3.94 4.49
C ASP A 75 5.74 4.44 3.63
N ILE A 76 5.54 5.58 2.96
CA ILE A 76 6.49 6.16 2.00
C ILE A 76 6.79 7.61 2.39
N ASP A 77 8.07 7.97 2.38
CA ASP A 77 8.49 9.37 2.40
C ASP A 77 9.65 9.51 1.42
N TYR A 78 9.42 10.24 0.33
CA TYR A 78 10.39 10.45 -0.75
C TYR A 78 10.03 11.67 -1.61
N GLU A 79 10.99 12.22 -2.34
CA GLU A 79 10.78 13.41 -3.20
C GLU A 79 9.83 13.11 -4.37
N ASN A 80 9.98 11.97 -5.04
CA ASN A 80 9.19 11.58 -6.23
C ASN A 80 7.95 10.74 -5.90
N ILE A 81 7.25 11.10 -4.82
CA ILE A 81 6.19 10.26 -4.24
C ILE A 81 5.06 9.91 -5.23
N ASP A 82 4.66 10.83 -6.10
CA ASP A 82 3.56 10.56 -7.04
C ASP A 82 3.93 9.52 -8.10
N SER A 83 5.20 9.50 -8.55
CA SER A 83 5.69 8.47 -9.46
C SER A 83 5.72 7.11 -8.78
N ILE A 84 6.26 7.03 -7.56
CA ILE A 84 6.33 5.79 -6.78
C ILE A 84 4.92 5.25 -6.50
N LYS A 85 4.00 6.14 -6.12
CA LYS A 85 2.59 5.81 -5.87
C LYS A 85 1.93 5.18 -7.10
N ASN A 86 2.12 5.78 -8.29
CA ASN A 86 1.52 5.28 -9.53
C ASN A 86 2.08 3.90 -9.93
N GLU A 87 3.38 3.69 -9.78
CA GLU A 87 4.00 2.39 -10.03
C GLU A 87 3.50 1.32 -9.03
N ILE A 88 3.40 1.65 -7.75
CA ILE A 88 2.80 0.74 -6.75
C ILE A 88 1.36 0.40 -7.12
N LEU A 89 0.57 1.39 -7.51
CA LEU A 89 -0.79 1.18 -8.02
C LEU A 89 -0.81 0.19 -9.19
N ASN A 90 0.04 0.39 -10.20
CA ASN A 90 0.12 -0.49 -11.36
C ASN A 90 0.48 -1.93 -10.95
N ILE A 91 1.49 -2.12 -10.10
CA ILE A 91 1.91 -3.44 -9.63
C ILE A 91 0.76 -4.14 -8.92
N VAL A 92 0.11 -3.46 -7.98
CA VAL A 92 -0.93 -4.09 -7.15
C VAL A 92 -2.16 -4.46 -7.97
N LEU A 93 -2.60 -3.57 -8.87
CA LEU A 93 -3.80 -3.80 -9.68
C LEU A 93 -3.58 -4.89 -10.74
N ASN A 94 -2.35 -5.06 -11.24
CA ASN A 94 -2.00 -6.16 -12.13
C ASN A 94 -1.99 -7.52 -11.42
N GLU A 95 -1.81 -7.53 -10.09
CA GLU A 95 -1.88 -8.72 -9.24
C GLU A 95 -3.30 -8.98 -8.71
N ASP A 96 -4.33 -8.38 -9.31
CA ASP A 96 -5.74 -8.54 -8.97
C ASP A 96 -6.10 -8.16 -7.52
N LEU A 97 -5.34 -7.25 -6.92
CA LEU A 97 -5.59 -6.73 -5.57
C LEU A 97 -6.24 -5.34 -5.59
N ALA A 98 -6.62 -4.86 -4.41
CA ALA A 98 -7.15 -3.51 -4.22
C ALA A 98 -6.17 -2.62 -3.44
N VAL A 99 -6.17 -1.33 -3.77
CA VAL A 99 -5.34 -0.28 -3.18
C VAL A 99 -6.21 0.80 -2.57
N LEU A 100 -5.93 1.21 -1.34
CA LEU A 100 -6.44 2.44 -0.73
C LEU A 100 -5.29 3.43 -0.52
N ILE A 101 -5.41 4.63 -1.09
CA ILE A 101 -4.45 5.72 -0.86
C ILE A 101 -5.04 6.66 0.20
N GLY A 102 -4.43 6.68 1.39
CA GLY A 102 -5.00 7.36 2.56
C GLY A 102 -5.21 8.87 2.38
N LYS A 103 -4.32 9.55 1.64
CA LYS A 103 -4.45 11.00 1.38
C LYS A 103 -5.58 11.34 0.41
N GLU A 104 -5.92 10.42 -0.49
CA GLU A 104 -6.92 10.60 -1.53
C GLU A 104 -8.30 10.06 -1.13
N ASN A 105 -8.38 9.25 -0.06
CA ASN A 105 -9.57 8.50 0.34
C ASN A 105 -10.21 7.72 -0.81
N LYS A 106 -9.40 7.30 -1.78
CA LYS A 106 -9.83 6.59 -2.98
C LYS A 106 -9.35 5.14 -2.93
N ILE A 107 -10.27 4.23 -3.23
CA ILE A 107 -10.00 2.81 -3.40
C ILE A 107 -9.92 2.56 -4.90
N TYR A 108 -8.88 1.86 -5.33
CA TYR A 108 -8.65 1.38 -6.67
C TYR A 108 -8.71 -0.15 -6.63
N ARG A 109 -9.45 -0.75 -7.56
CA ARG A 109 -9.66 -2.18 -7.71
C ARG A 109 -9.40 -2.64 -9.15
N ASP A 110 -9.32 -1.72 -10.09
CA ASP A 110 -9.03 -2.01 -11.48
C ASP A 110 -8.08 -0.96 -12.08
N ILE A 111 -7.19 -1.40 -12.99
CA ILE A 111 -6.23 -0.54 -13.67
C ILE A 111 -6.91 0.60 -14.45
N SER A 112 -8.12 0.36 -14.96
CA SER A 112 -8.94 1.36 -15.65
C SER A 112 -9.38 2.53 -14.76
N GLU A 113 -9.25 2.41 -13.43
CA GLU A 113 -9.58 3.47 -12.46
C GLU A 113 -8.43 4.47 -12.23
N ILE A 114 -7.24 4.19 -12.78
CA ILE A 114 -6.14 5.14 -12.88
C ILE A 114 -6.47 6.09 -14.04
N LYS A 115 -7.00 7.27 -13.72
CA LYS A 115 -7.15 8.34 -14.72
C LYS A 115 -5.82 9.10 -14.83
N ASN A 116 -5.37 9.31 -16.07
CA ASN A 116 -4.27 10.21 -16.41
C ASN A 116 -4.53 11.64 -15.92
#